data_AF-A0A2E4FZH4-F1
#
_entry.id   AF-A0A2E4FZH4-F1
#
_cell.length_a   1.000
_cell.length_b   1.000
_cell.length_c   1.000
_cell.angle_alpha   90.00
_cell.angle_beta   90.00
_cell.angle_gamma   90.00
#
_symmetry.space_group_name_H-M   'P 1'
#
loop_
_entity.id
_entity.type
_entity.pdbx_description
1 polymer ?
#
loop_
_entity_poly.entity_id
_entity_poly.type
_entity_poly.pdbx_seq_one_letter_code
_entity_poly.pdbx_strand_id
1 'polypeptide(L)'
;MNGLEKAVALIQALEAHGGNVLDRLPESIAQKIHDRLDIAVELTSDLYDEVEKEVYVLETKESAQLVAEDQRVQRIITELEGESVPVIAFVLRQLDTDSSDSVIAGFPSAQRLAIRDCKFQDNPIQTIVASVILDTIKLD
;
A
#
# COMPACT_ATOMS: atom_id res chain seq x y z
N MET A 1 27.10 11.02 1.79
CA MET A 1 26.55 10.80 0.44
C MET A 1 25.32 11.67 0.28
N ASN A 2 25.12 12.34 -0.87
CA ASN A 2 23.89 13.11 -1.08
C ASN A 2 22.74 12.18 -1.49
N GLY A 3 21.49 12.56 -1.20
CA GLY A 3 20.32 11.71 -1.46
C GLY A 3 20.11 11.34 -2.93
N LEU A 4 20.64 12.13 -3.86
CA LEU A 4 20.54 11.89 -5.30
C LEU A 4 21.54 10.82 -5.78
N GLU A 5 22.72 10.71 -5.17
CA GLU A 5 23.67 9.60 -5.42
C GLU A 5 23.11 8.25 -4.95
N LYS A 6 22.45 8.22 -3.78
CA LYS A 6 21.73 7.03 -3.29
C LYS A 6 20.63 6.60 -4.26
N ALA A 7 19.82 7.54 -4.72
CA ALA A 7 18.71 7.26 -5.62
C ALA A 7 19.20 6.71 -6.98
N VAL A 8 20.28 7.24 -7.53
CA VAL A 8 20.89 6.73 -8.77
C VAL A 8 21.38 5.30 -8.59
N ALA A 9 22.10 5.02 -7.50
CA ALA A 9 22.60 3.68 -7.20
C ALA A 9 21.48 2.64 -7.02
N LEU A 10 20.40 3.02 -6.30
CA LEU A 10 19.20 2.18 -6.13
C LEU A 10 18.52 1.86 -7.47
N ILE A 11 18.37 2.86 -8.34
CA ILE A 11 17.76 2.67 -9.66
C ILE A 11 18.64 1.77 -10.57
N GLN A 12 19.97 1.90 -10.48
CA GLN A 12 20.89 1.01 -11.20
C GLN A 12 20.83 -0.43 -10.68
N ALA A 13 20.75 -0.62 -9.36
CA ALA A 13 20.65 -1.95 -8.74
C ALA A 13 19.34 -2.68 -9.07
N LEU A 14 18.26 -1.95 -9.37
CA LEU A 14 16.97 -2.51 -9.79
C LEU A 14 16.94 -2.97 -11.25
N GLU A 15 17.99 -2.72 -12.03
CA GLU A 15 18.15 -3.15 -13.43
C GLU A 15 16.88 -2.91 -14.29
N ALA A 16 16.25 -3.98 -14.80
CA ALA A 16 15.06 -3.91 -15.64
C ALA A 16 13.83 -3.28 -14.94
N HIS A 17 13.80 -3.28 -13.61
CA HIS A 17 12.73 -2.67 -12.82
C HIS A 17 12.99 -1.19 -12.51
N GLY A 18 14.22 -0.70 -12.69
CA GLY A 18 14.59 0.70 -12.44
C GLY A 18 13.80 1.68 -13.31
N GLY A 19 13.51 1.32 -14.57
CA GLY A 19 12.69 2.13 -15.48
C GLY A 19 11.27 2.34 -14.96
N ASN A 20 10.63 1.29 -14.42
CA ASN A 20 9.28 1.38 -13.87
C ASN A 20 9.19 2.28 -12.63
N VAL A 21 10.28 2.36 -11.86
CA VAL A 21 10.36 3.27 -10.71
C VAL A 21 10.54 4.71 -11.17
N LEU A 22 11.39 4.96 -12.18
CA LEU A 22 11.56 6.29 -12.78
C LEU A 22 10.25 6.85 -13.34
N ASP A 23 9.45 6.01 -14.00
CA ASP A 23 8.17 6.40 -14.61
C ASP A 23 7.09 6.82 -13.60
N ARG A 24 7.27 6.46 -12.31
CA ARG A 24 6.34 6.82 -11.22
C ARG A 24 6.80 8.04 -10.42
N LEU A 25 8.01 8.52 -10.65
CA LEU A 25 8.52 9.71 -9.97
C LEU A 25 8.04 10.99 -10.66
N PRO A 26 7.95 12.11 -9.92
CA PRO A 26 7.75 13.42 -10.54
C PRO A 26 8.81 13.66 -11.61
N GLU A 27 8.40 14.12 -12.79
CA GLU A 27 9.25 14.28 -13.98
C GLU A 27 10.57 15.03 -13.67
N SER A 28 10.50 16.09 -12.86
CA SER A 28 11.67 16.86 -12.42
C SER A 28 12.68 16.11 -11.55
N ILE A 29 12.26 15.03 -10.89
CA ILE A 29 13.12 14.15 -10.08
C ILE A 29 13.65 13.01 -10.96
N ALA A 30 12.77 12.40 -11.77
CA ALA A 30 13.16 11.37 -12.74
C ALA A 30 14.26 11.88 -13.67
N GLN A 31 14.12 13.10 -14.20
CA GLN A 31 15.12 13.72 -15.08
C GLN A 31 16.46 13.93 -14.35
N LYS A 32 16.46 14.39 -13.09
CA LYS A 32 17.70 14.57 -12.31
C LYS A 32 18.44 13.26 -12.05
N ILE A 33 17.71 12.16 -11.90
CA ILE A 33 18.28 10.83 -11.74
C ILE A 33 18.82 10.36 -13.10
N HIS A 34 18.06 10.55 -14.18
CA HIS A 34 18.45 10.18 -15.54
C HIS A 34 19.72 10.91 -16.01
N ASP A 35 19.80 12.23 -15.82
CA ASP A 35 20.96 13.06 -16.15
C ASP A 35 22.24 12.62 -15.41
N ARG A 36 22.08 11.94 -14.25
CA ARG A 36 23.18 11.38 -13.46
C ARG A 36 23.49 9.91 -13.74
N LEU A 37 22.58 9.17 -14.37
CA LEU A 37 22.81 7.80 -14.84
C LEU A 37 23.78 7.78 -16.03
N ASP A 38 23.72 8.80 -16.90
CA ASP A 38 24.59 8.96 -18.08
C ASP A 38 26.04 9.33 -17.71
N ILE A 39 26.24 9.91 -16.53
CA ILE A 39 27.57 10.14 -15.97
C ILE A 39 27.92 8.86 -15.22
N ALA A 40 28.71 7.97 -15.83
CA ALA A 40 29.13 6.71 -15.23
C ALA A 40 29.71 6.95 -13.81
N VAL A 41 28.85 6.85 -12.81
CA VAL A 41 29.26 6.82 -11.41
C VAL A 41 29.85 5.43 -11.24
N GLU A 42 31.17 5.35 -11.07
CA GLU A 42 31.80 4.14 -10.56
C GLU A 42 31.23 3.90 -9.16
N LEU A 43 30.19 3.06 -9.08
CA LEU A 43 29.69 2.55 -7.82
C LEU A 43 30.86 1.78 -7.19
N THR A 44 31.38 2.28 -6.07
CA THR A 44 32.34 1.52 -5.26
C THR A 44 31.66 0.23 -4.78
N SER A 45 32.38 -0.90 -4.71
CA SER A 45 31.83 -2.19 -4.26
C SER A 45 30.99 -2.08 -2.98
N ASP A 46 31.46 -1.27 -2.02
CA ASP A 46 30.75 -1.03 -0.74
C ASP A 46 29.37 -0.37 -0.90
N LEU A 47 29.19 0.42 -1.97
CA LEU A 47 27.93 1.09 -2.29
C LEU A 47 26.93 0.12 -2.91
N TYR A 48 27.41 -0.81 -3.73
CA TYR A 48 26.58 -1.88 -4.26
C TYR A 48 26.10 -2.79 -3.13
N ASP A 49 26.97 -3.16 -2.19
CA ASP A 49 26.63 -4.00 -1.04
C ASP A 49 25.62 -3.32 -0.08
N GLU A 50 25.75 -2.01 0.17
CA GLU A 50 24.80 -1.26 1.02
C GLU A 50 23.42 -1.16 0.36
N VAL A 51 23.39 -0.91 -0.95
CA VAL A 51 22.16 -0.85 -1.75
C VAL A 51 21.52 -2.22 -1.90
N GLU A 52 22.29 -3.26 -2.20
CA GLU A 52 21.82 -4.65 -2.29
C GLU A 52 21.23 -5.11 -0.96
N LYS A 53 21.82 -4.71 0.16
CA LYS A 53 21.26 -4.99 1.49
C LYS A 53 19.96 -4.22 1.78
N GLU A 54 19.86 -2.94 1.40
CA GLU A 54 18.62 -2.17 1.52
C GLU A 54 17.50 -2.76 0.63
N VAL A 55 17.81 -3.11 -0.62
CA VAL A 55 16.88 -3.77 -1.55
C VAL A 55 16.46 -5.13 -1.01
N TYR A 56 17.39 -5.94 -0.50
CA TYR A 56 17.09 -7.25 0.09
C TYR A 56 16.17 -7.15 1.31
N VAL A 57 16.35 -6.16 2.19
CA VAL A 57 15.46 -5.92 3.34
C VAL A 57 14.05 -5.56 2.87
N LEU A 58 13.95 -4.69 1.86
CA LEU A 58 12.69 -4.30 1.25
C LEU A 58 12.01 -5.49 0.57
N GLU A 59 12.74 -6.32 -0.18
CA GLU A 59 12.20 -7.49 -0.90
C GLU A 59 11.76 -8.62 0.04
N THR A 60 12.47 -8.86 1.15
CA THR A 60 12.28 -10.11 1.91
C THR A 60 11.33 -10.05 3.10
N LYS A 61 11.15 -8.90 3.77
CA LYS A 61 10.32 -8.83 4.98
C LYS A 61 9.25 -7.76 4.94
N GLU A 62 9.60 -6.54 4.55
CA GLU A 62 8.63 -5.45 4.46
C GLU A 62 7.70 -5.65 3.27
N SER A 63 8.19 -6.10 2.11
CA SER A 63 7.32 -6.43 0.97
C SER A 63 6.37 -7.59 1.27
N ALA A 64 6.81 -8.65 1.96
CA ALA A 64 5.93 -9.77 2.26
C ALA A 64 4.79 -9.38 3.22
N GLN A 65 5.09 -8.57 4.24
CA GLN A 65 4.09 -8.06 5.17
C GLN A 65 3.16 -7.04 4.51
N LEU A 66 3.68 -6.12 3.68
CA LEU A 66 2.88 -5.16 2.93
C LEU A 66 1.98 -5.85 1.90
N VAL A 67 2.48 -6.88 1.21
CA VAL A 67 1.68 -7.68 0.26
C VAL A 67 0.61 -8.49 1.00
N ALA A 68 0.94 -9.06 2.17
CA ALA A 68 -0.05 -9.76 2.98
C ALA A 68 -1.15 -8.82 3.49
N GLU A 69 -0.77 -7.61 3.90
CA GLU A 69 -1.71 -6.58 4.34
C GLU A 69 -2.58 -6.07 3.19
N ASP A 70 -2.00 -5.78 2.02
CA ASP A 70 -2.75 -5.39 0.83
C ASP A 70 -3.75 -6.49 0.40
N GLN A 71 -3.32 -7.76 0.40
CA GLN A 71 -4.21 -8.90 0.15
C GLN A 71 -5.31 -9.04 1.20
N ARG A 72 -5.06 -8.66 2.45
CA ARG A 72 -6.06 -8.65 3.53
C ARG A 72 -7.08 -7.54 3.27
N VAL A 73 -6.62 -6.32 3.01
CA VAL A 73 -7.47 -5.17 2.68
C VAL A 73 -8.35 -5.45 1.46
N GLN A 74 -7.78 -6.01 0.38
CA GLN A 74 -8.54 -6.37 -0.83
C GLN A 74 -9.61 -7.43 -0.57
N ARG A 75 -9.33 -8.43 0.28
CA ARG A 75 -10.34 -9.41 0.70
C ARG A 75 -11.48 -8.75 1.45
N ILE A 76 -11.18 -7.86 2.40
CA ILE A 76 -12.21 -7.11 3.13
C ILE A 76 -13.08 -6.28 2.17
N ILE A 77 -12.46 -5.57 1.22
CA ILE A 77 -13.20 -4.79 0.22
C ILE A 77 -14.11 -5.69 -0.61
N THR A 78 -13.62 -6.85 -1.04
CA THR A 78 -14.38 -7.81 -1.86
C THR A 78 -15.60 -8.35 -1.10
N GLU A 79 -15.46 -8.74 0.17
CA GLU A 79 -16.57 -9.22 1.00
C GLU A 79 -17.60 -8.13 1.31
N LEU A 80 -17.16 -6.87 1.30
CA LEU A 80 -18.02 -5.70 1.49
C LEU A 80 -18.61 -5.17 0.17
N GLU A 81 -18.17 -5.70 -0.97
CA GLU A 81 -18.64 -5.28 -2.27
C GLU A 81 -20.08 -5.77 -2.49
N GLY A 82 -21.01 -4.82 -2.62
CA GLY A 82 -22.44 -5.12 -2.75
C GLY A 82 -23.21 -5.09 -1.41
N GLU A 83 -22.51 -4.93 -0.29
CA GLU A 83 -23.15 -4.74 1.01
C GLU A 83 -23.75 -3.34 1.17
N SER A 84 -24.70 -3.24 2.09
CA SER A 84 -25.32 -1.94 2.40
C SER A 84 -24.33 -1.03 3.15
N VAL A 85 -24.40 0.28 2.88
CA VAL A 85 -23.54 1.28 3.55
C VAL A 85 -23.52 1.15 5.08
N PRO A 86 -24.66 0.90 5.78
CA PRO A 86 -24.64 0.68 7.23
C PRO A 86 -23.86 -0.56 7.68
N VAL A 87 -23.90 -1.66 6.92
CA VAL A 87 -23.14 -2.88 7.19
C VAL A 87 -21.65 -2.63 7.00
N ILE A 88 -21.27 -2.01 5.88
CA ILE A 88 -19.88 -1.62 5.57
C ILE A 88 -19.32 -0.74 6.68
N ALA A 89 -20.04 0.31 7.04
CA ALA A 89 -19.62 1.24 8.09
C ALA A 89 -19.51 0.55 9.46
N PHE A 90 -20.34 -0.47 9.74
CA PHE A 90 -20.30 -1.22 10.99
C PHE A 90 -19.06 -2.10 11.05
N VAL A 91 -18.77 -2.84 9.97
CA VAL A 91 -17.57 -3.68 9.86
C VAL A 91 -16.30 -2.84 10.05
N LEU A 92 -16.21 -1.69 9.37
CA LEU A 92 -15.07 -0.78 9.49
C LEU A 92 -14.84 -0.27 10.91
N ARG A 93 -15.90 -0.04 11.70
CA ARG A 93 -15.77 0.36 13.11
C ARG A 93 -15.20 -0.72 14.03
N GLN A 94 -15.24 -1.98 13.61
CA GLN A 94 -14.67 -3.09 14.38
C GLN A 94 -13.21 -3.36 14.01
N LEU A 95 -12.70 -2.76 12.94
CA LEU A 95 -11.28 -2.80 12.58
C LEU A 95 -10.49 -1.76 13.39
N ASP A 96 -9.18 -1.95 13.51
CA ASP A 96 -8.30 -0.89 13.98
C ASP A 96 -8.28 0.29 12.98
N THR A 97 -7.90 1.47 13.46
CA THR A 97 -7.97 2.73 12.70
C THR A 97 -7.22 2.64 11.37
N ASP A 98 -6.01 2.08 11.37
CA ASP A 98 -5.15 2.04 10.18
C ASP A 98 -5.73 1.09 9.12
N SER A 99 -6.26 -0.06 9.55
CA SER A 99 -6.95 -1.01 8.68
C SER A 99 -8.26 -0.46 8.15
N SER A 100 -9.05 0.21 8.99
CA SER A 100 -10.28 0.89 8.58
C SER A 100 -10.00 1.95 7.50
N ASP A 101 -9.01 2.81 7.72
CA ASP A 101 -8.66 3.86 6.76
C ASP A 101 -8.17 3.29 5.43
N SER A 102 -7.40 2.20 5.48
CA SER A 102 -6.92 1.49 4.28
C SER A 102 -8.06 0.87 3.47
N VAL A 103 -9.01 0.22 4.14
CA VAL A 103 -10.21 -0.35 3.49
C VAL A 103 -11.12 0.76 2.94
N ILE A 104 -11.35 1.84 3.70
CA ILE A 104 -12.12 3.01 3.24
C ILE A 104 -11.51 3.60 1.98
N ALA A 105 -10.18 3.74 1.93
CA ALA A 105 -9.48 4.32 0.78
C ALA A 105 -9.73 3.54 -0.52
N GLY A 106 -9.96 2.22 -0.43
CA GLY A 106 -10.27 1.33 -1.55
C GLY A 106 -11.67 1.49 -2.17
N PHE A 107 -12.61 2.15 -1.49
CA PHE A 107 -13.95 2.40 -2.04
C PHE A 107 -13.99 3.66 -2.93
N PRO A 108 -14.92 3.72 -3.91
CA PRO A 108 -15.20 4.92 -4.70
C PRO A 108 -15.55 6.13 -3.82
N SER A 109 -15.17 7.34 -4.27
CA SER A 109 -15.32 8.58 -3.49
C SER A 109 -16.74 8.82 -2.95
N ALA A 110 -17.78 8.53 -3.73
CA ALA A 110 -19.17 8.66 -3.33
C ALA A 110 -19.56 7.71 -2.18
N GLN A 111 -19.08 6.46 -2.21
CA GLN A 111 -19.30 5.50 -1.13
C GLN A 111 -18.52 5.86 0.12
N ARG A 112 -17.28 6.35 0.01
CA ARG A 112 -16.49 6.81 1.17
C ARG A 112 -17.21 7.88 1.98
N LEU A 113 -17.81 8.85 1.29
CA LEU A 113 -18.62 9.88 1.94
C LEU A 113 -19.87 9.29 2.61
N ALA A 114 -20.60 8.41 1.90
CA ALA A 114 -21.79 7.77 2.44
C ALA A 114 -21.50 6.90 3.69
N ILE A 115 -20.37 6.17 3.69
CA ILE A 115 -19.89 5.37 4.83
C ILE A 115 -19.54 6.28 6.01
N ARG A 116 -18.78 7.35 5.76
CA ARG A 116 -18.35 8.31 6.79
C ARG A 116 -19.54 9.02 7.45
N ASP A 117 -20.54 9.39 6.66
CA ASP A 117 -21.72 10.12 7.12
C ASP A 117 -22.84 9.19 7.61
N CYS A 118 -22.61 7.87 7.60
CA CYS A 118 -23.60 6.88 8.00
C CYS A 118 -23.98 7.05 9.48
N LYS A 119 -25.27 7.33 9.71
CA LYS A 119 -25.86 7.35 11.05
C LYS A 119 -26.32 5.96 11.40
N PHE A 120 -25.60 5.34 12.34
CA PHE A 120 -25.93 4.02 12.85
C PHE A 120 -27.23 4.09 13.64
N GLN A 121 -28.17 3.23 13.27
CA GLN A 121 -29.29 2.86 14.11
C GLN A 121 -29.00 1.43 14.58
N ASP A 122 -29.22 1.14 15.86
CA ASP A 122 -29.01 -0.20 16.40
C ASP A 122 -29.98 -1.19 15.74
N ASN A 123 -29.52 -1.79 14.63
CA ASN A 123 -30.27 -2.75 13.85
C ASN A 123 -29.64 -4.13 14.05
N PRO A 124 -30.31 -5.04 14.77
CA PRO A 124 -29.75 -6.35 15.10
C PRO A 124 -29.43 -7.19 13.86
N ILE A 125 -30.10 -6.97 12.72
CA ILE A 125 -29.78 -7.65 11.46
C ILE A 125 -28.42 -7.18 10.93
N GLN A 126 -28.13 -5.88 10.99
CA GLN A 126 -26.85 -5.32 10.55
C GLN A 126 -25.70 -5.85 11.41
N THR A 127 -25.91 -5.97 12.73
CA THR A 127 -24.94 -6.57 13.64
C THR A 127 -24.65 -8.03 13.29
N ILE A 128 -25.68 -8.82 12.99
CA ILE A 128 -25.52 -10.24 12.61
C ILE A 128 -24.76 -10.37 11.29
N VAL A 129 -25.17 -9.64 10.25
CA VAL A 129 -24.51 -9.68 8.94
C VAL A 129 -23.05 -9.26 9.07
N ALA A 130 -22.77 -8.17 9.79
CA ALA A 130 -21.39 -7.73 10.01
C ALA A 130 -20.56 -8.75 10.79
N SER A 131 -21.14 -9.42 11.79
CA SER A 131 -20.45 -10.49 12.52
C SER A 131 -20.07 -11.65 11.60
N VAL A 132 -20.97 -12.07 10.71
CA VAL A 132 -20.69 -13.14 9.74
C VAL A 132 -19.57 -12.73 8.78
N ILE A 133 -19.57 -11.48 8.32
CA ILE A 133 -18.51 -10.94 7.46
C ILE A 133 -17.17 -10.93 8.21
N LEU A 134 -17.13 -10.45 9.46
CA LEU A 134 -15.93 -10.44 10.29
C LEU A 134 -15.38 -11.86 10.55
N ASP A 135 -16.28 -12.82 10.81
CA ASP A 135 -15.91 -14.24 10.99
C ASP A 135 -15.36 -14.87 9.70
N THR A 136 -15.85 -14.42 8.54
CA THR A 136 -15.40 -14.88 7.21
C THR A 136 -14.04 -14.28 6.87
N ILE A 137 -13.81 -13.03 7.25
CA ILE A 137 -12.54 -12.33 7.02
C ILE A 137 -11.39 -12.98 7.80
N LYS A 138 -11.67 -13.64 8.95
CA LYS A 138 -10.66 -14.24 9.86
C LYS A 138 -9.41 -13.37 9.95
N LEU A 139 -9.52 -12.31 10.74
CA LEU A 139 -8.36 -11.57 11.23
C LEU A 139 -7.59 -12.52 12.18
N ASP A 140 -6.71 -13.35 11.62
CA ASP A 140 -5.72 -14.13 12.39
C ASP A 140 -4.74 -13.20 13.13
#